data_AF-A0A832PXK0-F1
#
_entry.id   AF-A0A832PXK0-F1
#
_cell.length_a   1.000
_cell.length_b   1.000
_cell.length_c   1.000
_cell.angle_alpha   90.00
_cell.angle_beta   90.00
_cell.angle_gamma   90.00
#
_symmetry.space_group_name_H-M   'P 1'
#
loop_
_entity.id
_entity.type
_entity.pdbx_description
1 polymer ?
#
loop_
_entity_poly.entity_id
_entity_poly.type
_entity_poly.pdbx_seq_one_letter_code
_entity_poly.pdbx_strand_id
1 'polypeptide(L)'
;MRRLASTLRLIFVAFSFASANAAEYYVSKDTGNNKNDGSKASPFKNLQKAIDVAQDGDTIYVAAGNYCGMMDRGIITLDKTLTILGGYSPDFSTRDILTHRSTIIPVSKADVNRDKGVIFVDQGEKKGKTVIDGFIFDHADTNNYHATEAKPAGVETGLLMIPPTIAHYLS
;
A
#
# COMPACT_ATOMS: atom_id res chain seq x y z
N MET A 1 -53.36 -56.39 1.26
CA MET A 1 -51.97 -56.13 1.66
C MET A 1 -51.53 -54.80 1.08
N ARG A 2 -51.09 -53.87 1.93
CA ARG A 2 -50.92 -52.42 1.64
C ARG A 2 -49.70 -52.18 0.73
N ARG A 3 -49.87 -51.44 -0.38
CA ARG A 3 -48.76 -50.95 -1.21
C ARG A 3 -48.16 -49.71 -0.54
N LEU A 4 -46.90 -49.81 -0.11
CA LEU A 4 -46.12 -48.69 0.44
C LEU A 4 -45.63 -47.82 -0.72
N ALA A 5 -46.18 -46.61 -0.85
CA ALA A 5 -45.64 -45.58 -1.73
C ALA A 5 -44.49 -44.86 -1.00
N SER A 6 -43.25 -45.14 -1.40
CA SER A 6 -42.06 -44.45 -0.90
C SER A 6 -41.87 -43.17 -1.72
N THR A 7 -42.20 -42.01 -1.14
CA THR A 7 -41.96 -40.71 -1.75
C THR A 7 -40.49 -40.32 -1.58
N LEU A 8 -39.73 -40.34 -2.68
CA LEU A 8 -38.38 -39.78 -2.77
C LEU A 8 -38.45 -38.25 -2.68
N ARG A 9 -37.97 -37.66 -1.59
CA ARG A 9 -37.84 -36.21 -1.45
C ARG A 9 -36.49 -35.77 -2.00
N LEU A 10 -36.52 -35.12 -3.16
CA LEU A 10 -35.36 -34.47 -3.76
C LEU A 10 -35.14 -33.13 -3.03
N ILE A 11 -34.08 -33.03 -2.23
CA ILE A 11 -33.65 -31.77 -1.61
C ILE A 11 -32.82 -31.02 -2.65
N PHE A 12 -33.38 -29.97 -3.25
CA PHE A 12 -32.63 -29.01 -4.05
C PHE A 12 -31.86 -28.08 -3.11
N VAL A 13 -30.55 -28.29 -2.94
CA VAL A 13 -29.66 -27.31 -2.31
C VAL A 13 -29.32 -26.29 -3.37
N ALA A 14 -29.89 -25.08 -3.26
CA ALA A 14 -29.50 -23.95 -4.08
C ALA A 14 -28.10 -23.48 -3.63
N PHE A 15 -27.06 -23.90 -4.34
CA PHE A 15 -25.72 -23.38 -4.15
C PHE A 15 -25.62 -22.04 -4.90
N SER A 16 -25.86 -20.94 -4.20
CA SER A 16 -25.66 -19.61 -4.75
C SER A 16 -24.16 -19.36 -4.94
N PHE A 17 -23.69 -19.42 -6.19
CA PHE A 17 -22.38 -18.89 -6.55
C PHE A 17 -22.48 -17.36 -6.55
N ALA A 18 -22.05 -16.72 -5.46
CA ALA A 18 -21.79 -15.29 -5.49
C ALA A 18 -20.56 -15.06 -6.40
N SER A 19 -20.70 -14.25 -7.46
CA SER A 19 -19.52 -13.79 -8.19
C SER A 19 -18.75 -12.87 -7.25
N ALA A 20 -17.59 -13.30 -6.76
CA ALA A 20 -16.69 -12.43 -6.03
C ALA A 20 -16.10 -11.42 -7.03
N ASN A 21 -16.71 -10.25 -7.11
CA ASN A 21 -16.06 -9.11 -7.76
C ASN A 21 -14.96 -8.61 -6.80
N ALA A 22 -13.80 -8.26 -7.35
CA ALA A 22 -12.74 -7.61 -6.60
C ALA A 22 -13.31 -6.36 -5.89
N ALA A 23 -13.10 -6.26 -4.59
CA ALA A 23 -13.55 -5.14 -3.80
C ALA A 23 -12.68 -3.90 -4.03
N GLU A 24 -13.26 -2.74 -3.81
CA GLU A 24 -12.58 -1.45 -3.86
C GLU A 24 -12.49 -0.84 -2.47
N TYR A 25 -11.28 -0.43 -2.09
CA TYR A 25 -11.04 0.30 -0.86
C TYR A 25 -10.39 1.65 -1.12
N TYR A 26 -10.68 2.61 -0.27
CA TYR A 26 -10.25 3.99 -0.39
C TYR A 26 -9.49 4.40 0.86
N VAL A 27 -8.35 5.08 0.66
CA VAL A 27 -7.45 5.50 1.74
C VAL A 27 -7.17 6.99 1.62
N SER A 28 -7.40 7.71 2.71
CA SER A 28 -7.13 9.14 2.82
C SER A 28 -6.56 9.47 4.20
N LYS A 29 -5.37 10.06 4.23
CA LYS A 29 -4.72 10.49 5.48
C LYS A 29 -5.54 11.57 6.20
N ASP A 30 -6.13 12.47 5.42
CA ASP A 30 -6.77 13.69 5.93
C ASP A 30 -8.24 13.47 6.31
N THR A 31 -8.97 12.70 5.51
CA THR A 31 -10.42 12.50 5.68
C THR A 31 -10.79 11.10 6.21
N GLY A 32 -9.83 10.16 6.25
CA GLY A 32 -10.08 8.79 6.63
C GLY A 32 -10.04 8.50 8.13
N ASN A 33 -10.61 7.36 8.51
CA ASN A 33 -10.55 6.78 9.85
C ASN A 33 -10.41 5.25 9.77
N ASN A 34 -9.53 4.64 10.57
CA ASN A 34 -9.33 3.18 10.54
C ASN A 34 -10.51 2.38 11.11
N LYS A 35 -11.51 3.05 11.69
CA LYS A 35 -12.80 2.46 12.09
C LYS A 35 -13.85 2.45 10.97
N ASN A 36 -13.58 3.13 9.85
CA ASN A 36 -14.49 3.14 8.71
C ASN A 36 -14.49 1.80 7.97
N ASP A 37 -15.38 1.65 7.00
CA ASP A 37 -15.47 0.45 6.15
C ASP A 37 -14.52 0.46 4.95
N GLY A 38 -13.89 1.59 4.65
CA GLY A 38 -12.98 1.74 3.52
C GLY A 38 -13.67 2.07 2.20
N SER A 39 -14.97 2.35 2.21
CA SER A 39 -15.67 2.88 1.04
C SER A 39 -15.17 4.27 0.66
N LYS A 40 -15.48 4.74 -0.55
CA LYS A 40 -15.13 6.10 -1.01
C LYS A 40 -15.70 7.19 -0.09
N ALA A 41 -16.89 6.96 0.47
CA ALA A 41 -17.54 7.90 1.39
C ALA A 41 -16.95 7.85 2.82
N SER A 42 -16.43 6.69 3.23
CA SER A 42 -15.82 6.47 4.54
C SER A 42 -14.47 5.76 4.38
N PRO A 43 -13.42 6.47 3.92
CA PRO A 43 -12.13 5.85 3.62
C PRO A 43 -11.37 5.45 4.89
N PHE A 44 -10.46 4.49 4.76
CA PHE A 44 -9.49 4.20 5.81
C PHE A 44 -8.46 5.33 5.94
N LYS A 45 -7.89 5.50 7.14
CA LYS A 45 -6.82 6.49 7.36
C LYS A 45 -5.45 5.97 6.94
N ASN A 46 -5.17 4.70 7.26
CA ASN A 46 -3.88 4.08 7.06
C ASN A 46 -3.91 3.11 5.88
N LEU A 47 -2.89 3.17 5.03
CA LEU A 47 -2.73 2.23 3.92
C LEU A 47 -2.60 0.77 4.41
N GLN A 48 -1.84 0.53 5.47
CA GLN A 48 -1.70 -0.81 6.03
C GLN A 48 -3.06 -1.39 6.47
N LYS A 49 -3.95 -0.57 7.04
CA LYS A 49 -5.29 -1.03 7.44
C LYS A 49 -6.11 -1.51 6.24
N ALA A 50 -6.02 -0.82 5.10
CA ALA A 50 -6.69 -1.22 3.88
C ALA A 50 -6.11 -2.54 3.33
N ILE A 51 -4.79 -2.69 3.34
CA ILE A 51 -4.11 -3.93 2.94
C ILE A 51 -4.52 -5.10 3.84
N ASP A 52 -4.61 -4.89 5.15
CA ASP A 52 -4.99 -5.92 6.12
C ASP A 52 -6.44 -6.42 5.88
N VAL A 53 -7.35 -5.53 5.46
CA VAL A 53 -8.76 -5.84 5.20
C VAL A 53 -8.99 -6.45 3.81
N ALA A 54 -8.27 -5.95 2.80
CA ALA A 54 -8.39 -6.40 1.42
C ALA A 54 -8.11 -7.90 1.27
N GLN A 55 -8.69 -8.49 0.22
CA GLN A 55 -8.45 -9.87 -0.21
C GLN A 55 -7.64 -9.87 -1.52
N ASP A 56 -7.08 -11.03 -1.86
CA ASP A 56 -6.37 -11.19 -3.13
C ASP A 56 -7.25 -10.78 -4.32
N GLY A 57 -6.71 -9.93 -5.20
CA GLY A 57 -7.39 -9.36 -6.36
C GLY A 57 -8.02 -7.98 -6.13
N ASP A 58 -8.15 -7.51 -4.89
CA ASP A 58 -8.79 -6.22 -4.59
C ASP A 58 -7.97 -5.00 -5.05
N THR A 59 -8.67 -3.87 -5.19
CA THR A 59 -8.07 -2.59 -5.57
C THR A 59 -8.14 -1.58 -4.42
N ILE A 60 -7.04 -0.88 -4.17
CA ILE A 60 -6.93 0.18 -3.17
C ILE A 60 -6.58 1.49 -3.87
N TYR A 61 -7.45 2.48 -3.74
CA TYR A 61 -7.25 3.85 -4.21
C TYR A 61 -6.74 4.73 -3.07
N VAL A 62 -5.66 5.46 -3.31
CA VAL A 62 -4.96 6.22 -2.27
C VAL A 62 -4.91 7.69 -2.66
N ALA A 63 -5.48 8.53 -1.81
CA ALA A 63 -5.45 9.98 -1.96
C ALA A 63 -4.05 10.53 -1.68
N ALA A 64 -3.81 11.78 -2.07
CA ALA A 64 -2.63 12.55 -1.71
C ALA A 64 -2.37 12.48 -0.20
N GLY A 65 -1.10 12.37 0.19
CA GLY A 65 -0.69 12.26 1.60
C GLY A 65 0.56 11.41 1.80
N ASN A 66 1.01 11.31 3.06
CA ASN A 66 2.13 10.47 3.46
C ASN A 66 1.66 9.28 4.33
N TYR A 67 1.99 8.06 3.91
CA TYR A 67 1.48 6.81 4.46
C TYR A 67 2.60 5.92 5.02
N CYS A 68 3.14 6.30 6.18
CA CYS A 68 4.31 5.68 6.81
C CYS A 68 4.05 4.35 7.54
N GLY A 69 3.28 3.42 6.96
CA GLY A 69 3.13 2.10 7.58
C GLY A 69 2.48 2.05 8.96
N MET A 70 2.69 0.95 9.68
CA MET A 70 2.14 0.77 11.03
C MET A 70 2.95 1.57 12.05
N MET A 71 2.29 2.42 12.84
CA MET A 71 2.90 3.29 13.86
C MET A 71 4.01 4.22 13.31
N ASP A 72 3.84 4.68 12.07
CA ASP A 72 4.80 5.53 11.35
C ASP A 72 6.20 4.92 11.16
N ARG A 73 6.35 3.59 11.35
CA ARG A 73 7.63 2.86 11.24
C ARG A 73 8.14 2.65 9.81
N GLY A 74 7.57 3.37 8.84
CA GLY A 74 8.09 3.42 7.48
C GLY A 74 8.04 2.10 6.70
N ILE A 75 7.28 1.08 7.15
CA ILE A 75 7.11 -0.18 6.40
C ILE A 75 5.64 -0.40 6.06
N ILE A 76 5.37 -0.55 4.77
CA ILE A 76 4.13 -1.15 4.25
C ILE A 76 4.42 -2.59 3.86
N THR A 77 3.72 -3.53 4.49
CA THR A 77 3.87 -4.96 4.18
C THR A 77 2.70 -5.40 3.32
N LEU A 78 3.02 -6.05 2.20
CA LEU A 78 2.06 -6.55 1.24
C LEU A 78 2.23 -8.06 1.08
N ASP A 79 1.32 -8.81 1.69
CA ASP A 79 1.27 -10.28 1.66
C ASP A 79 0.20 -10.82 0.70
N LYS A 80 -0.51 -9.94 0.00
CA LYS A 80 -1.66 -10.24 -0.87
C LYS A 80 -1.47 -9.67 -2.27
N THR A 81 -2.10 -10.29 -3.26
CA THR A 81 -2.04 -9.86 -4.66
C THR A 81 -3.00 -8.70 -4.91
N LEU A 82 -2.56 -7.46 -4.64
CA LEU A 82 -3.40 -6.26 -4.70
C LEU A 82 -3.01 -5.32 -5.84
N THR A 83 -3.99 -4.52 -6.28
CA THR A 83 -3.73 -3.32 -7.08
C THR A 83 -3.83 -2.09 -6.19
N ILE A 84 -2.73 -1.36 -5.99
CA ILE A 84 -2.67 -0.17 -5.15
C ILE A 84 -2.29 1.03 -6.02
N LEU A 85 -3.20 2.01 -6.09
CA LEU A 85 -3.09 3.17 -6.97
C LEU A 85 -3.07 4.46 -6.15
N GLY A 86 -1.91 5.09 -6.07
CA GLY A 86 -1.73 6.45 -5.56
C GLY A 86 -2.03 7.50 -6.62
N GLY A 87 -2.00 8.77 -6.20
CA GLY A 87 -2.21 9.91 -7.09
C GLY A 87 -3.62 10.47 -7.09
N TYR A 88 -4.49 10.13 -6.15
CA TYR A 88 -5.87 10.64 -6.14
C TYR A 88 -6.04 11.94 -5.37
N SER A 89 -6.94 12.80 -5.84
CA SER A 89 -7.42 13.95 -5.06
C SER A 89 -8.07 13.49 -3.75
N PRO A 90 -8.16 14.35 -2.70
CA PRO A 90 -8.75 13.96 -1.40
C PRO A 90 -10.19 13.44 -1.46
N ASP A 91 -10.93 13.79 -2.50
CA ASP A 91 -12.30 13.34 -2.79
C ASP A 91 -12.36 12.17 -3.81
N PHE A 92 -11.20 11.70 -4.28
CA PHE A 92 -11.03 10.66 -5.29
C PHE A 92 -11.77 10.94 -6.61
N SER A 93 -11.97 12.21 -6.96
CA SER A 93 -12.60 12.61 -8.22
C SER A 93 -11.63 12.63 -9.40
N THR A 94 -10.33 12.84 -9.13
CA THR A 94 -9.28 12.91 -10.15
C THR A 94 -8.05 12.13 -9.73
N ARG A 95 -7.28 11.67 -10.73
CA ARG A 95 -5.98 11.04 -10.54
C ARG A 95 -4.92 11.82 -11.31
N ASP A 96 -3.97 12.39 -10.58
CA ASP A 96 -2.79 13.07 -11.11
C ASP A 96 -1.63 12.87 -10.13
N ILE A 97 -0.61 12.13 -10.56
CA ILE A 97 0.50 11.69 -9.73
C ILE A 97 1.42 12.87 -9.35
N LEU A 98 1.46 13.92 -10.18
CA LEU A 98 2.35 15.07 -9.96
C LEU A 98 1.75 16.06 -8.96
N THR A 99 0.43 16.26 -9.00
CA THR A 99 -0.28 17.20 -8.13
C THR A 99 -0.81 16.54 -6.85
N HIS A 100 -1.25 15.29 -6.91
CA HIS A 100 -1.84 14.56 -5.79
C HIS A 100 -0.89 13.50 -5.24
N ARG A 101 0.28 13.94 -4.77
CA ARG A 101 1.37 13.02 -4.39
C ARG A 101 0.96 12.11 -3.24
N SER A 102 0.90 10.82 -3.51
CA SER A 102 0.87 9.77 -2.50
C SER A 102 2.31 9.33 -2.21
N THR A 103 2.73 9.49 -0.98
CA THR A 103 4.12 9.32 -0.56
C THR A 103 4.23 8.27 0.54
N ILE A 104 5.35 7.55 0.57
CA ILE A 104 5.77 6.73 1.70
C ILE A 104 7.18 7.19 2.05
N ILE A 105 7.23 8.15 2.98
CA ILE A 105 8.46 8.78 3.42
C ILE A 105 8.46 8.74 4.95
N PRO A 106 9.36 7.96 5.59
CA PRO A 106 9.47 7.92 7.05
C PRO A 106 9.67 9.32 7.62
N VAL A 107 9.05 9.59 8.77
CA VAL A 107 9.09 10.92 9.41
C VAL A 107 10.35 11.18 10.21
N SER A 108 11.11 10.14 10.56
CA SER A 108 12.43 10.27 11.16
C SER A 108 13.32 9.05 10.90
N LYS A 109 14.64 9.25 11.01
CA LYS A 109 15.65 8.18 10.91
C LYS A 109 15.50 7.09 11.97
N ALA A 110 14.90 7.41 13.11
CA ALA A 110 14.65 6.45 14.19
C ALA A 110 13.47 5.52 13.86
N ASP A 111 12.55 5.98 13.01
CA ASP A 111 11.34 5.26 12.66
C ASP A 111 11.56 4.27 11.51
N VAL A 112 12.75 4.22 10.92
CA VAL A 112 12.98 3.38 9.76
C VAL A 112 13.61 2.04 10.08
N ASN A 113 12.93 0.99 9.63
CA ASN A 113 13.47 -0.36 9.67
C ASN A 113 14.57 -0.51 8.62
N ARG A 114 15.76 -0.90 9.08
CA ARG A 114 16.96 -1.03 8.23
C ARG A 114 17.07 -2.38 7.53
N ASP A 115 16.26 -3.35 7.95
CA ASP A 115 16.27 -4.71 7.41
C ASP A 115 15.26 -4.88 6.25
N LYS A 116 14.38 -3.89 6.04
CA LYS A 116 13.33 -3.93 5.02
C LYS A 116 13.23 -2.62 4.26
N GLY A 117 12.81 -2.69 2.99
CA GLY A 117 12.42 -1.51 2.22
C GLY A 117 11.14 -0.86 2.77
N VAL A 118 10.85 0.37 2.32
CA VAL A 118 9.62 1.09 2.73
C VAL A 118 8.33 0.39 2.29
N ILE A 119 8.44 -0.43 1.24
CA ILE A 119 7.45 -1.45 0.87
C ILE A 119 8.15 -2.80 0.89
N PHE A 120 7.55 -3.76 1.59
CA PHE A 120 7.97 -5.15 1.64
C PHE A 120 6.87 -6.03 1.06
N VAL A 121 7.12 -6.60 -0.12
CA VAL A 121 6.19 -7.52 -0.79
C VAL A 121 6.60 -8.95 -0.47
N ASP A 122 5.78 -9.66 0.29
CA ASP A 122 6.04 -11.03 0.76
C ASP A 122 4.82 -11.92 0.51
N GLN A 123 4.69 -12.34 -0.74
CA GLN A 123 3.53 -13.10 -1.22
C GLN A 123 3.77 -14.62 -1.21
N GLY A 124 4.93 -15.08 -0.72
CA GLY A 124 5.33 -16.48 -0.80
C GLY A 124 5.19 -17.05 -2.21
N GLU A 125 4.50 -18.18 -2.35
CA GLU A 125 4.24 -18.84 -3.64
C GLU A 125 2.90 -18.44 -4.30
N LYS A 126 2.22 -17.40 -3.80
CA LYS A 126 0.94 -16.96 -4.36
C LYS A 126 1.11 -16.57 -5.84
N LYS A 127 0.24 -17.11 -6.68
CA LYS A 127 0.17 -16.77 -8.10
C LYS A 127 -0.86 -15.66 -8.28
N GLY A 128 -0.41 -14.50 -8.73
CA GLY A 128 -1.30 -13.37 -9.05
C GLY A 128 -0.50 -12.13 -9.41
N LYS A 129 -1.22 -11.11 -9.87
CA LYS A 129 -0.63 -9.83 -10.24
C LYS A 129 -0.72 -8.87 -9.07
N THR A 130 0.40 -8.23 -8.77
CA THR A 130 0.48 -7.13 -7.82
C THR A 130 0.85 -5.88 -8.58
N VAL A 131 0.12 -4.80 -8.35
CA VAL A 131 0.37 -3.49 -8.97
C VAL A 131 0.51 -2.48 -7.87
N ILE A 132 1.61 -1.73 -7.90
CA ILE A 132 1.81 -0.56 -7.06
C ILE A 132 2.18 0.57 -8.02
N ASP A 133 1.31 1.57 -8.13
CA ASP A 133 1.45 2.65 -9.10
C ASP A 133 1.05 4.00 -8.48
N GLY A 134 1.68 5.09 -8.93
CA GLY A 134 1.37 6.45 -8.49
C GLY A 134 1.88 6.82 -7.10
N PHE A 135 2.93 6.16 -6.61
CA PHE A 135 3.57 6.48 -5.34
C PHE A 135 4.99 7.03 -5.51
N ILE A 136 5.40 7.88 -4.57
CA ILE A 136 6.79 8.29 -4.38
C ILE A 136 7.31 7.62 -3.09
N PHE A 137 8.42 6.93 -3.20
CA PHE A 137 9.08 6.23 -2.11
C PHE A 137 10.43 6.91 -1.81
N ASP A 138 10.65 7.29 -0.55
CA ASP A 138 11.93 7.81 -0.10
C ASP A 138 12.22 7.30 1.30
N HIS A 139 13.47 6.93 1.56
CA HIS A 139 13.94 6.48 2.87
C HIS A 139 14.35 7.68 3.77
N ALA A 140 13.97 8.89 3.38
CA ALA A 140 14.23 10.15 4.08
C ALA A 140 15.73 10.28 4.42
N ASP A 141 16.05 10.77 5.62
CA ASP A 141 17.42 10.99 6.12
C ASP A 141 18.28 9.71 6.30
N THR A 142 17.77 8.56 5.87
CA THR A 142 18.53 7.30 5.81
C THR A 142 19.29 7.19 4.50
N ASN A 143 18.83 7.87 3.45
CA ASN A 143 19.61 8.05 2.24
C ASN A 143 20.74 9.04 2.53
N ASN A 144 21.98 8.58 2.40
CA ASN A 144 23.15 9.44 2.57
C ASN A 144 23.57 9.98 1.20
N TYR A 145 23.78 11.28 1.08
CA TYR A 145 24.21 11.91 -0.16
C TYR A 145 25.50 12.68 0.09
N HIS A 146 26.41 12.67 -0.90
CA HIS A 146 27.62 13.48 -0.79
C HIS A 146 27.24 14.96 -0.85
N ALA A 147 27.90 15.83 -0.07
CA ALA A 147 27.55 17.27 -0.04
C ALA A 147 27.75 17.97 -1.41
N THR A 148 28.82 17.65 -2.13
CA THR A 148 29.22 18.35 -3.37
C THR A 148 29.56 17.47 -4.58
N GLU A 149 30.02 16.22 -4.39
CA GLU A 149 30.44 15.34 -5.48
C GLU A 149 29.29 14.95 -6.41
N ALA A 150 29.53 15.08 -7.71
CA ALA A 150 28.55 14.84 -8.78
C ALA A 150 27.19 15.50 -8.53
N LYS A 151 27.18 16.65 -7.84
CA LYS A 151 25.98 17.44 -7.55
C LYS A 151 25.37 18.02 -8.83
N PRO A 152 24.15 17.62 -9.21
CA PRO A 152 23.48 18.22 -10.35
C PRO A 152 23.12 19.69 -10.06
N ALA A 153 23.03 20.50 -11.12
CA ALA A 153 22.68 21.90 -11.00
C ALA A 153 21.24 22.05 -10.46
N GLY A 154 21.06 22.93 -9.45
CA GLY A 154 19.75 23.24 -8.87
C GLY A 154 19.25 22.26 -7.80
N VAL A 155 20.07 21.29 -7.39
CA VAL A 155 19.72 20.31 -6.34
C VAL A 155 20.52 20.63 -5.06
N GLU A 156 20.07 20.15 -3.90
CA GLU A 156 20.74 20.44 -2.62
C GLU A 156 21.99 19.58 -2.39
N THR A 157 21.96 18.31 -2.81
CA THR A 157 23.00 17.31 -2.55
C THR A 157 23.55 16.65 -3.83
N GLY A 158 24.67 15.95 -3.65
CA GLY A 158 25.39 15.16 -4.66
C GLY A 158 24.87 13.74 -4.86
N LEU A 159 25.75 12.86 -5.34
CA LEU A 159 25.41 11.45 -5.56
C LEU A 159 25.02 10.71 -4.28
N LEU A 160 24.15 9.70 -4.44
CA LEU A 160 23.78 8.77 -3.36
C LEU A 160 25.00 7.95 -2.93
N MET A 161 25.30 7.97 -1.63
CA MET A 161 26.39 7.24 -1.01
C MET A 161 25.94 5.87 -0.50
N ILE A 162 26.70 4.84 -0.83
CA ILE A 162 26.56 3.47 -0.30
C ILE A 162 27.08 3.47 1.16
N PRO A 163 26.53 2.70 2.12
CA PRO A 163 26.84 2.87 3.55
C PRO A 163 28.28 2.47 3.92
N PRO A 164 28.75 2.92 5.10
CA PRO A 164 29.49 4.16 5.27
C PRO A 164 30.94 4.02 4.78
N THR A 165 31.29 4.66 3.67
CA THR A 165 32.67 5.14 3.55
C THR A 165 32.77 6.30 4.53
N ILE A 166 33.42 6.06 5.67
CA ILE A 166 33.86 7.15 6.56
C ILE A 166 34.56 8.13 5.64
N ALA A 167 34.00 9.33 5.54
CA ALA A 167 34.67 10.45 4.90
C ALA A 167 35.91 10.75 5.76
N HIS A 168 36.99 10.01 5.53
CA HIS A 168 38.34 10.46 5.81
C HIS A 168 38.65 11.59 4.83
N TYR A 169 37.95 12.71 4.96
CA TYR A 169 38.51 13.97 4.53
C TYR A 169 39.58 14.32 5.55
N LEU A 170 40.79 13.82 5.29
CA LEU A 170 41.99 14.36 5.91
C LEU A 170 42.06 15.85 5.52
N SER A 171 42.37 16.64 6.55
CA SER A 171 42.68 18.08 6.56
C SER A 171 43.43 18.58 5.33
#